data_AF-A0A935SY56-F1
#
_entry.id   AF-A0A935SY56-F1
#
_cell.length_a   1.000
_cell.length_b   1.000
_cell.length_c   1.000
_cell.angle_alpha   90.00
_cell.angle_beta   90.00
_cell.angle_gamma   90.00
#
_symmetry.space_group_name_H-M   'P 1'
#
loop_
_entity.id
_entity.type
_entity.pdbx_description
1 polymer ?
#
loop_
_entity_poly.entity_id
_entity_poly.type
_entity_poly.pdbx_seq_one_letter_code
_entity_poly.pdbx_strand_id
1 'polypeptide(L)' 'MIWKIVMVVGILGVLLGLAVTGISVALPLISSHTSWGEAMIGIIPGVLVLVISFFIFVLGLIFVIKNRKKA' A
#
# COMPACT_ATOMS: atom_id res chain seq x y z
N MET A 1 22.49 1.35 -4.11
CA MET A 1 21.75 0.77 -2.98
C MET A 1 20.44 1.51 -2.66
N ILE A 2 20.45 2.85 -2.62
CA ILE A 2 19.28 3.67 -2.24
C ILE A 2 17.97 3.31 -2.98
N TRP A 3 18.01 3.11 -4.30
CA TRP A 3 16.81 2.79 -5.09
C TRP A 3 16.18 1.44 -4.77
N LYS A 4 16.98 0.48 -4.31
CA LYS A 4 16.46 -0.81 -3.81
C LYS A 4 15.71 -0.61 -2.50
N ILE A 5 16.20 0.26 -1.62
CA ILE A 5 15.54 0.59 -0.34
C ILE A 5 14.19 1.26 -0.63
N VAL A 6 14.15 2.26 -1.51
CA VAL A 6 12.90 2.93 -1.92
C VAL A 6 11.88 1.92 -2.45
N MET A 7 12.32 0.98 -3.28
CA MET A 7 11.47 -0.09 -3.80
C MET A 7 10.94 -1.00 -2.69
N VAL A 8 11.79 -1.42 -1.74
CA VAL A 8 11.36 -2.25 -0.59
C VAL A 8 10.36 -1.51 0.29
N VAL A 9 10.60 -0.23 0.60
CA VAL A 9 9.66 0.60 1.36
C VAL A 9 8.32 0.71 0.64
N GLY A 10 8.33 0.91 -0.68
CA GLY A 10 7.12 0.92 -1.49
C GLY A 10 6.34 -0.41 -1.40
N ILE A 11 7.03 -1.55 -1.52
CA ILE A 11 6.40 -2.88 -1.39
C ILE A 11 5.76 -3.05 -0.01
N LEU A 12 6.50 -2.74 1.07
CA LEU A 12 5.99 -2.86 2.43
C LEU A 12 4.77 -1.97 2.66
N GLY A 13 4.81 -0.74 2.14
CA GLY A 13 3.67 0.18 2.23
C GLY A 13 2.45 -0.30 1.43
N VAL A 14 2.66 -0.91 0.25
CA VAL A 14 1.56 -1.51 -0.54
C VAL A 14 0.93 -2.68 0.21
N LEU A 15 1.76 -3.57 0.78
CA LEU A 15 1.26 -4.70 1.57
C LEU A 15 0.48 -4.23 2.80
N LEU A 16 0.99 -3.21 3.49
CA LEU A 16 0.31 -2.60 4.64
C LEU A 16 -1.03 -1.98 4.22
N GLY A 17 -1.04 -1.16 3.17
CA GLY A 17 -2.25 -0.54 2.65
C GLY A 17 -3.30 -1.56 2.22
N LEU A 18 -2.89 -2.62 1.51
CA LEU A 18 -3.78 -3.71 1.12
C LEU A 18 -4.35 -4.45 2.33
N ALA A 19 -3.52 -4.76 3.34
CA ALA A 19 -3.97 -5.45 4.53
C ALA A 19 -4.99 -4.61 5.30
N VAL A 20 -4.68 -3.33 5.56
CA VAL A 20 -5.56 -2.42 6.31
C VAL A 20 -6.87 -2.21 5.57
N THR A 21 -6.83 -1.87 4.29
CA THR A 21 -8.05 -1.67 3.49
C THR A 21 -8.83 -2.96 3.34
N GLY A 22 -8.16 -4.08 3.02
CA GLY A 22 -8.80 -5.37 2.82
C GLY A 22 -9.52 -5.86 4.07
N ILE A 23 -8.88 -5.80 5.24
CA ILE A 23 -9.50 -6.13 6.52
C ILE A 23 -10.66 -5.18 6.81
N SER A 24 -10.46 -3.88 6.61
CA SER A 24 -11.50 -2.88 6.92
C SER A 24 -12.74 -3.01 6.04
N VAL A 25 -12.59 -3.38 4.76
CA VAL A 25 -13.71 -3.71 3.87
C VAL A 25 -14.35 -5.05 4.25
N ALA A 26 -13.54 -6.05 4.64
CA ALA A 26 -14.04 -7.37 5.00
C ALA A 26 -14.89 -7.35 6.28
N LEU A 27 -14.52 -6.56 7.29
CA LEU A 27 -15.21 -6.48 8.58
C LEU A 27 -16.73 -6.27 8.46
N PRO A 28 -17.26 -5.22 7.79
CA PRO A 28 -18.70 -5.01 7.66
C PRO A 28 -19.40 -6.05 6.78
N LEU A 29 -18.66 -6.86 6.00
CA LEU A 29 -19.21 -7.94 5.20
C LEU A 29 -19.36 -9.24 5.98
N ILE A 30 -18.47 -9.49 6.96
CA ILE A 30 -18.41 -10.76 7.70
C ILE A 30 -18.85 -10.64 9.16
N SER A 31 -18.94 -9.42 9.70
CA SER A 31 -19.32 -9.14 11.08
C SER A 31 -20.60 -8.31 11.13
N SER A 32 -21.56 -8.73 11.95
CA SER A 32 -22.77 -7.95 12.25
C SER A 32 -22.51 -6.79 13.22
N HIS A 33 -21.31 -6.70 13.79
CA HIS A 33 -20.95 -5.73 14.83
C HIS A 33 -20.21 -4.51 14.27
N THR A 34 -19.89 -4.52 12.97
CA THR A 34 -19.14 -3.43 12.33
C THR A 34 -19.99 -2.79 11.26
N SER A 35 -20.29 -1.50 11.40
CA SER A 35 -21.01 -0.75 10.39
C SER A 35 -20.06 -0.25 9.27
N TRP A 36 -20.61 0.03 8.09
CA TRP A 36 -19.86 0.66 7.01
C TRP A 36 -19.26 2.01 7.41
N GLY A 37 -19.92 2.76 8.30
CA GLY A 37 -19.44 4.03 8.81
C GLY A 37 -18.18 3.89 9.68
N GLU A 38 -18.13 2.86 10.53
CA GLU A 38 -16.95 2.54 11.34
C GLU A 38 -15.81 2.01 10.46
N ALA A 39 -16.13 1.13 9.51
CA ALA A 39 -15.17 0.58 8.57
C ALA A 39 -14.48 1.65 7.72
N MET A 40 -15.18 2.75 7.39
CA MET A 40 -14.58 3.88 6.65
C MET A 40 -13.35 4.47 7.34
N ILE A 41 -13.28 4.41 8.68
CA ILE A 41 -12.11 4.88 9.45
C ILE A 41 -10.85 4.10 9.09
N GLY A 42 -10.97 2.81 8.77
CA GLY A 42 -9.85 2.00 8.30
C GLY A 42 -9.65 2.03 6.78
N ILE A 43 -10.74 2.08 6.02
CA ILE A 43 -10.71 2.07 4.54
C ILE A 43 -10.01 3.33 4.01
N ILE A 44 -10.43 4.52 4.44
CA ILE A 44 -9.93 5.79 3.90
C ILE A 44 -8.40 5.93 4.07
N PRO A 45 -7.85 5.84 5.30
CA PRO A 45 -6.40 5.93 5.47
C PRO A 45 -5.68 4.73 4.85
N GLY A 46 -6.26 3.52 4.86
CA GLY A 46 -5.66 2.35 4.22
C GLY A 46 -5.48 2.56 2.71
N VAL A 47 -6.51 3.07 2.02
CA VAL A 47 -6.46 3.38 0.58
C VAL A 47 -5.43 4.47 0.32
N LEU A 48 -5.37 5.49 1.19
CA LEU A 48 -4.42 6.58 1.05
C LEU A 48 -2.96 6.08 1.18
N VAL A 49 -2.68 5.24 2.16
CA VAL A 49 -1.37 4.57 2.32
C VAL A 49 -1.07 3.69 1.12
N LEU A 50 -2.04 2.91 0.64
CA LEU A 50 -1.89 2.03 -0.52
C LEU A 50 -1.50 2.83 -1.78
N VAL A 51 -2.22 3.91 -2.07
CA VAL A 51 -1.98 4.75 -3.25
C VAL A 51 -0.60 5.40 -3.17
N ILE A 52 -0.25 6.02 -2.06
CA ILE A 52 1.06 6.67 -1.88
C ILE A 52 2.19 5.64 -2.03
N SER A 53 2.05 4.49 -1.37
CA SER A 53 3.07 3.43 -1.40
C SER A 53 3.22 2.82 -2.79
N PHE A 54 2.14 2.72 -3.55
CA PHE A 54 2.18 2.26 -4.93
C PHE A 54 3.04 3.21 -5.80
N PHE A 55 2.86 4.52 -5.66
CA PHE A 55 3.71 5.49 -6.38
C PHE A 55 5.18 5.40 -5.96
N ILE A 56 5.46 5.25 -4.66
CA ILE A 56 6.83 5.06 -4.16
C ILE A 56 7.46 3.78 -4.74
N PHE A 57 6.70 2.69 -4.78
CA PHE A 57 7.12 1.43 -5.37
C PHE A 57 7.45 1.59 -6.87
N VAL A 58 6.55 2.21 -7.64
CA VAL A 58 6.74 2.45 -9.07
C VAL A 58 7.97 3.31 -9.33
N LEU A 59 8.17 4.39 -8.56
CA LEU A 59 9.37 5.21 -8.64
C LEU A 59 10.63 4.38 -8.35
N GLY A 60 10.65 3.63 -7.24
CA GLY A 60 11.76 2.75 -6.90
C GLY A 60 12.07 1.75 -8.01
N LEU A 61 11.05 1.13 -8.60
CA LEU A 61 11.19 0.17 -9.69
C LEU A 61 11.78 0.81 -10.94
N ILE A 62 11.25 1.95 -11.39
CA ILE A 62 11.74 2.69 -12.57
C ILE A 62 13.23 3.01 -12.41
N PHE A 63 13.63 3.55 -11.25
CA PHE A 63 15.02 3.90 -11.01
C PHE A 63 15.92 2.68 -10.90
N VAL A 64 15.49 1.59 -10.25
CA VAL A 64 16.25 0.33 -10.20
C VAL A 64 16.49 -0.20 -11.62
N ILE A 65 15.47 -0.22 -12.48
CA ILE A 65 15.60 -0.70 -13.86
C ILE A 65 16.52 0.23 -14.68
N LYS A 66 16.34 1.54 -14.59
CA LYS A 66 17.13 2.53 -15.33
C LYS A 66 18.61 2.49 -14.93
N ASN A 67 18.92 2.33 -13.64
CA ASN A 67 20.31 2.22 -13.18
C ASN A 67 20.97 0.90 -13.57
N ARG A 68 20.22 -0.20 -13.79
CA ARG A 68 20.80 -1.44 -14.30
C ARG A 68 21.26 -1.36 -15.74
N LYS A 69 20.65 -0.49 -16.57
CA LYS A 69 21.03 -0.32 -17.98
C LYS A 69 22.28 0.55 -18.20
N LYS A 70 22.79 1.22 -17.15
CA LYS A 70 23.95 2.11 -17.21
C LYS A 70 25.23 1.47 -16.67
N ALA A 71 25.14 0.28 -16.09
CA ALA A 71 26.27 -0.55 -15.68
C ALA A 71 26.49 -1.63 -16.75
#